data_AF-A0A7J8M1M0-F1
#
_entry.id   AF-A0A7J8M1M0-F1
#
_cell.length_a   1.000
_cell.length_b   1.000
_cell.length_c   1.000
_cell.angle_alpha   90.00
_cell.angle_beta   90.00
_cell.angle_gamma   90.00
#
_symmetry.space_group_name_H-M   'P 1'
#
loop_
_entity.id
_entity.type
_entity.pdbx_description
1 polymer ?
#
loop_
_entity_poly.entity_id
_entity_poly.type
_entity_poly.pdbx_seq_one_letter_code
_entity_poly.pdbx_strand_id
1 'polypeptide(L)'
;VHDPRDNEKLCVFLIEKALSKLPAGQEQILGIVDLRGFGTKNADLSYLTFLFDVFYYYYPKRLGEVLFVEAPFVFQPIWQLTKPLLKSYASM
;
A
#
# COMPACT_ATOMS: atom_id res chain seq x y z
N VAL A 1 17.14 -14.86 10.73
CA VAL A 1 17.28 -13.57 10.01
C VAL A 1 16.03 -13.41 9.15
N HIS A 2 15.27 -12.34 9.32
CA HIS A 2 14.07 -12.06 8.50
C HIS A 2 14.55 -11.65 7.09
N ASP A 3 14.09 -12.31 6.03
CA ASP A 3 14.40 -11.86 4.66
C ASP A 3 13.66 -10.54 4.45
N PRO A 4 14.32 -9.46 4.02
CA PRO A 4 13.67 -8.18 3.73
C PRO A 4 12.45 -8.32 2.79
N ARG A 5 12.48 -9.33 1.91
CA ARG A 5 11.43 -9.59 0.92
C ARG A 5 10.21 -10.34 1.47
N ASP A 6 10.25 -10.83 2.71
CA ASP A 6 9.11 -11.57 3.27
C ASP A 6 7.86 -10.70 3.41
N ASN A 7 8.04 -9.40 3.69
CA ASN A 7 6.95 -8.41 3.70
C ASN A 7 6.34 -8.23 2.30
N GLU A 8 7.18 -8.19 1.26
CA GLU A 8 6.74 -8.08 -0.14
C GLU A 8 5.93 -9.30 -0.58
N LYS A 9 6.43 -10.51 -0.29
CA LYS A 9 5.73 -11.78 -0.57
C LYS A 9 4.38 -11.83 0.16
N LEU A 10 4.37 -11.43 1.43
CA LEU A 10 3.13 -11.38 2.22
C LEU A 10 2.14 -10.38 1.63
N CYS A 11 2.61 -9.20 1.22
CA CYS A 11 1.79 -8.18 0.56
C CYS A 11 1.11 -8.73 -0.70
N VAL A 12 1.87 -9.34 -1.61
CA VAL A 12 1.34 -9.96 -2.84
C VAL A 12 0.34 -11.06 -2.51
N PHE A 13 0.67 -11.94 -1.56
CA PHE A 13 -0.25 -12.99 -1.12
C PHE A 13 -1.58 -12.43 -0.60
N LEU A 14 -1.52 -11.34 0.19
CA LEU A 14 -2.73 -10.69 0.71
C LEU A 14 -3.55 -10.02 -0.39
N ILE A 15 -2.90 -9.40 -1.39
CA ILE A 15 -3.56 -8.82 -2.55
C ILE A 15 -4.32 -9.91 -3.32
N GLU A 16 -3.65 -11.01 -3.70
CA GLU A 16 -4.27 -12.13 -4.40
C GLU A 16 -5.43 -12.75 -3.62
N LYS A 17 -5.24 -12.91 -2.30
CA LYS A 17 -6.28 -13.44 -1.42
C LYS A 17 -7.48 -12.50 -1.29
N ALA A 18 -7.28 -11.19 -1.34
CA ALA A 18 -8.37 -10.22 -1.33
C ALA A 18 -9.12 -10.22 -2.67
N LEU A 19 -8.38 -10.21 -3.79
CA LEU A 19 -8.96 -10.23 -5.14
C LEU A 19 -9.78 -11.49 -5.41
N SER A 20 -9.30 -12.67 -4.99
CA SER A 20 -10.04 -13.93 -5.14
C SER A 20 -11.34 -14.01 -4.34
N LYS A 21 -11.56 -13.09 -3.39
CA LYS A 21 -12.77 -13.01 -2.57
C LYS A 21 -13.74 -11.90 -3.00
N LEU A 22 -13.41 -11.16 -4.05
CA LEU A 22 -14.30 -10.11 -4.55
C LEU A 22 -15.60 -10.72 -5.08
N PRO A 23 -16.75 -10.11 -4.78
CA PRO A 23 -18.03 -10.51 -5.37
C PRO A 23 -18.03 -10.23 -6.88
N ALA A 24 -18.93 -10.92 -7.61
CA ALA A 24 -19.09 -10.69 -9.04
C ALA A 24 -19.38 -9.22 -9.35
N GLY A 25 -18.67 -8.65 -10.32
CA GLY A 25 -18.79 -7.25 -10.72
C GLY A 25 -17.96 -6.25 -9.89
N GLN A 26 -17.29 -6.70 -8.83
CA GLN A 26 -16.34 -5.87 -8.07
C GLN A 26 -14.91 -6.15 -8.54
N GLU A 27 -14.16 -5.09 -8.85
CA GLU A 27 -12.79 -5.20 -9.36
C GLU A 27 -11.74 -4.58 -8.44
N GLN A 28 -12.18 -3.85 -7.42
CA GLN A 28 -11.34 -3.03 -6.54
C GLN A 28 -11.39 -3.49 -5.09
N ILE A 29 -10.23 -3.43 -4.44
CA ILE A 29 -10.04 -3.64 -3.00
C ILE A 29 -9.81 -2.31 -2.27
N LEU A 30 -10.12 -2.31 -0.97
CA LEU A 30 -9.84 -1.24 -0.03
C LEU A 30 -8.59 -1.59 0.79
N GLY A 31 -7.59 -0.71 0.77
CA GLY A 31 -6.42 -0.80 1.65
C GLY A 31 -6.65 -0.08 2.97
N ILE A 32 -6.33 -0.71 4.09
CA ILE A 32 -6.32 -0.06 5.41
C ILE A 32 -4.91 -0.16 5.97
N VAL A 33 -4.31 0.99 6.27
CA VAL A 33 -2.97 1.11 6.84
C VAL A 33 -3.10 1.70 8.24
N ASP A 34 -2.91 0.84 9.23
CA ASP A 34 -2.91 1.23 10.63
C ASP A 34 -1.54 1.81 11.03
N LEU A 35 -1.52 3.09 11.38
CA LEU A 35 -0.30 3.82 11.74
C LEU A 35 -0.18 4.06 13.25
N ARG A 36 -0.99 3.39 14.07
CA ARG A 36 -0.85 3.42 15.52
C ARG A 36 0.51 2.91 15.95
N GLY A 37 1.28 3.73 16.67
CA GLY A 37 2.65 3.41 17.07
C GLY A 37 3.68 3.50 15.93
N PHE A 38 3.34 4.13 14.79
CA PHE A 38 4.30 4.42 13.73
C PHE A 38 5.37 5.43 14.20
N GLY A 39 6.63 5.15 13.88
CA GLY A 39 7.79 5.93 14.26
C GLY A 39 9.05 5.50 13.51
N THR A 40 10.22 5.98 13.92
CA THR A 40 11.47 5.74 13.17
C THR A 40 11.90 4.28 13.11
N LYS A 41 11.53 3.47 14.11
CA LYS A 41 11.92 2.05 14.19
C LYS A 41 11.15 1.14 13.23
N ASN A 42 9.98 1.57 12.75
CA ASN A 42 9.13 0.83 11.82
C ASN A 42 8.83 1.62 10.54
N ALA A 43 9.58 2.70 10.30
CA ALA A 43 9.55 3.45 9.05
C ALA A 43 10.34 2.69 7.98
N ASP A 44 9.65 1.91 7.16
CA ASP A 44 10.24 1.22 6.01
C ASP A 44 9.83 1.91 4.71
N LEU A 45 10.69 2.81 4.23
CA LEU A 45 10.48 3.51 2.97
C LEU A 45 10.60 2.58 1.76
N SER A 46 11.44 1.54 1.85
CA SER A 46 11.65 0.61 0.74
C SER A 46 10.41 -0.24 0.48
N TYR A 47 9.81 -0.78 1.55
CA TYR A 47 8.55 -1.49 1.47
C TYR A 47 7.41 -0.58 0.99
N LEU A 48 7.39 0.68 1.43
CA LEU A 48 6.38 1.62 0.99
C LEU A 48 6.48 1.90 -0.52
N THR A 49 7.70 2.07 -1.06
CA THR A 49 7.91 2.19 -2.51
C THR A 49 7.41 0.93 -3.24
N PHE A 50 7.78 -0.26 -2.75
CA PHE A 50 7.26 -1.52 -3.29
C PHE A 50 5.73 -1.57 -3.30
N LEU A 51 5.07 -1.12 -2.23
CA LEU A 51 3.61 -1.11 -2.14
C LEU A 51 2.97 -0.25 -3.23
N PHE A 52 3.58 0.88 -3.62
CA PHE A 52 3.08 1.66 -4.75
C PHE A 52 3.35 0.97 -6.09
N ASP A 53 4.58 0.49 -6.28
CA ASP A 53 4.99 -0.15 -7.53
C ASP A 53 4.17 -1.41 -7.84
N VAL A 54 3.84 -2.21 -6.82
CA VAL A 54 3.06 -3.43 -7.01
C VAL A 54 1.66 -3.13 -7.53
N PHE A 55 0.98 -2.10 -6.99
CA PHE A 55 -0.32 -1.67 -7.50
C PHE A 55 -0.23 -0.95 -8.84
N TYR A 56 0.88 -0.30 -9.14
CA TYR A 56 1.08 0.35 -10.43
C TYR A 56 1.26 -0.64 -11.57
N TYR A 57 2.27 -1.51 -11.44
CA TYR A 57 2.79 -2.31 -12.53
C TYR A 57 2.07 -3.64 -12.65
N TYR A 58 1.63 -4.22 -11.52
CA TYR A 58 1.11 -5.59 -11.50
C TYR A 58 -0.40 -5.67 -11.22
N TYR A 59 -0.95 -4.74 -10.42
CA TYR A 59 -2.37 -4.70 -10.09
C TYR A 59 -3.05 -3.36 -10.45
N PRO A 60 -2.90 -2.87 -11.69
CA PRO A 60 -3.47 -1.59 -12.08
C PRO A 60 -4.99 -1.61 -11.93
N LYS A 61 -5.54 -0.50 -11.43
CA LYS A 61 -6.99 -0.30 -11.19
C LYS A 61 -7.63 -1.24 -10.17
N ARG A 62 -6.84 -2.07 -9.47
CA ARG A 62 -7.33 -2.98 -8.42
C ARG A 62 -7.41 -2.34 -7.04
N LEU A 63 -6.68 -1.26 -6.78
CA LEU A 63 -6.78 -0.51 -5.52
C LEU A 63 -7.75 0.66 -5.72
N GLY A 64 -8.91 0.62 -5.06
CA GLY A 64 -9.90 1.69 -5.16
C GLY A 64 -9.62 2.82 -4.18
N GLU A 65 -9.42 2.48 -2.91
CA GLU A 65 -9.21 3.43 -1.83
C GLU A 65 -8.14 2.95 -0.85
N VAL A 66 -7.50 3.91 -0.17
CA VAL A 66 -6.58 3.65 0.94
C VAL A 66 -6.97 4.53 2.12
N LEU A 67 -7.19 3.90 3.28
CA LEU A 67 -7.48 4.56 4.53
C LEU A 67 -6.27 4.44 5.47
N PHE A 68 -5.82 5.58 6.00
CA PHE A 68 -4.79 5.63 7.03
C PHE A 68 -5.44 5.85 8.39
N VAL A 69 -5.24 4.92 9.33
CA VAL A 69 -5.79 4.99 10.69
C VAL A 69 -4.75 5.61 11.62
N GLU A 70 -5.14 6.66 12.34
CA GLU A 70 -4.32 7.39 13.32
C GLU A 70 -2.91 7.77 12.82
N ALA A 71 -2.83 8.30 11.59
CA ALA A 71 -1.58 8.74 10.99
C ALA A 71 -0.88 9.83 11.84
N PRO A 72 0.29 9.57 12.44
CA PRO A 72 0.99 10.55 13.27
C PRO A 72 1.64 11.63 12.40
N PHE A 73 1.94 12.80 12.98
CA PHE A 73 2.57 13.91 12.24
C PHE A 73 3.90 13.52 11.57
N VAL A 74 4.66 12.60 12.17
CA VAL A 74 5.91 12.06 11.59
C VAL A 74 5.70 11.32 10.25
N PHE A 75 4.47 10.96 9.90
CA PHE A 75 4.11 10.40 8.59
C PHE A 75 4.03 11.46 7.48
N GLN A 76 3.97 12.76 7.81
CA GLN A 76 3.85 13.82 6.80
C GLN A 76 4.93 13.82 5.71
N PRO A 77 6.24 13.69 6.02
CA PRO A 77 7.28 13.68 4.97
C PRO A 77 7.11 12.50 4.02
N ILE A 78 6.72 11.34 4.55
CA ILE A 78 6.42 10.15 3.77
C ILE A 78 5.24 10.43 2.84
N TRP A 79 4.14 11.00 3.36
CA TRP A 79 2.99 11.37 2.56
C TRP A 79 3.30 12.35 1.42
N GLN A 80 4.24 13.28 1.62
CA GLN A 80 4.66 14.20 0.55
C GLN A 80 5.43 13.49 -0.58
N LEU A 81 6.11 12.37 -0.29
CA LEU A 81 6.78 11.55 -1.29
C LEU A 81 5.79 10.64 -2.04
N THR A 82 4.72 10.18 -1.37
CA THR A 82 3.72 9.28 -1.97
C THR A 82 2.69 10.01 -2.82
N LYS A 83 2.35 11.26 -2.47
CA LYS A 83 1.31 12.04 -3.14
C LYS A 83 1.56 12.30 -4.64
N PRO A 84 2.79 12.61 -5.11
CA PRO A 84 3.10 12.73 -6.53
C PRO A 84 2.92 11.41 -7.29
N LEU A 85 3.34 10.30 -6.68
CA LEU A 85 3.14 8.96 -7.24
C LEU A 85 1.64 8.70 -7.45
N LEU A 86 0.82 8.86 -6.41
CA LEU A 86 -0.64 8.67 -6.50
C LEU A 86 -1.31 9.56 -7.57
N LYS A 87 -0.87 10.83 -7.71
CA LYS A 87 -1.41 11.74 -8.75
C LYS A 87 -1.12 11.25 -10.16
N SER A 88 0.08 10.73 -10.40
CA SER A 88 0.44 10.16 -11.70
C SER A 88 -0.45 8.96 -12.06
N TYR A 89 -0.96 8.25 -11.06
CA TYR A 89 -1.75 7.03 -11.25
C TYR A 89 -3.23 7.35 -11.47
N ALA A 90 -3.75 8.39 -10.79
CA ALA A 90 -5.12 8.85 -10.98
C ALA A 90 -5.36 9.56 -12.33
N SER A 91 -4.29 10.00 -13.00
CA SER A 91 -4.36 10.66 -14.31
C SER A 91 -4.27 9.72 -15.52
N MET A 92 -4.21 8.41 -15.31
CA MET A 92 -4.16 7.37 -16.36
C MET A 92 -5.44 6.53 -16.40
#